data_AF-A0A815ATJ0-F1
#
_entry.id   AF-A0A815ATJ0-F1
#
_cell.length_a   1.000
_cell.length_b   1.000
_cell.length_c   1.000
_cell.angle_alpha   90.00
_cell.angle_beta   90.00
_cell.angle_gamma   90.00
#
_symmetry.space_group_name_H-M   'P 1'
#
loop_
_entity.id
_entity.type
_entity.pdbx_description
1 polymer ?
#
loop_
_entity_poly.entity_id
_entity_poly.type
_entity_poly.pdbx_seq_one_letter_code
_entity_poly.pdbx_strand_id
1 'polypeptide(L)'
;MSALSDNQQQCKPSTVNLSDAEWKKKLTNKQYRILRQKDTEYPGTGEYNKHFETGIYKCAGCGQELYDSSTKFDSHCGWPAFSSSIDTSVRRQMDVDGYREEILCANCDGHL
;
A
#
# COMPACT_ATOMS: atom_id res chain seq x y z
N MET A 1 25.81 32.36 -4.01
CA MET A 1 24.50 32.29 -4.68
C MET A 1 24.07 30.84 -4.67
N SER A 2 22.82 30.62 -4.28
CA SER A 2 22.14 29.42 -3.79
C SER A 2 22.60 28.03 -4.26
N ALA A 3 22.66 27.14 -3.27
CA ALA A 3 22.72 25.69 -3.40
C ALA A 3 21.55 25.16 -4.24
N LEU A 4 21.85 24.28 -5.19
CA LEU A 4 20.91 23.31 -5.73
C LEU A 4 21.38 21.96 -5.14
N SER A 5 20.78 21.62 -4.01
CA SER A 5 20.92 20.29 -3.42
C SER A 5 19.98 19.39 -4.21
N ASP A 6 20.55 18.55 -5.06
CA ASP A 6 19.82 17.52 -5.79
C ASP A 6 19.05 16.66 -4.78
N ASN A 7 17.73 16.85 -4.75
CA ASN A 7 16.81 16.11 -3.90
C ASN A 7 16.62 14.72 -4.50
N GLN A 8 17.67 13.89 -4.37
CA GLN A 8 17.59 12.47 -4.66
C GLN A 8 16.79 11.82 -3.54
N GLN A 9 15.46 11.79 -3.72
CA GLN A 9 14.59 10.91 -2.96
C GLN A 9 15.05 9.46 -3.22
N GLN A 10 15.85 8.93 -2.30
CA GLN A 10 16.33 7.55 -2.34
C GLN A 10 15.12 6.62 -2.21
N CYS A 11 14.68 6.03 -3.34
CA CYS A 11 13.81 4.86 -3.33
C CYS A 11 14.60 3.71 -2.70
N LYS A 12 14.39 3.46 -1.41
CA LYS A 12 14.97 2.30 -0.72
C LYS A 12 14.59 1.03 -1.50
N PRO A 13 15.53 0.12 -1.76
CA PRO A 13 15.21 -1.13 -2.44
C PRO A 13 14.24 -1.95 -1.59
N SER A 14 13.22 -2.51 -2.23
CA SER A 14 12.31 -3.48 -1.63
C SER A 14 13.13 -4.62 -1.02
N THR A 15 13.15 -4.73 0.30
CA THR A 15 13.99 -5.72 0.99
C THR A 15 13.41 -7.13 0.96
N VAL A 16 12.14 -7.27 0.55
CA VAL A 16 11.43 -8.55 0.54
C VAL A 16 11.53 -9.22 -0.82
N ASN A 17 12.48 -10.14 -0.95
CA ASN A 17 12.62 -11.01 -2.12
C ASN A 17 12.09 -12.42 -1.79
N LEU A 18 10.78 -12.60 -1.96
CA LEU A 18 10.09 -13.89 -1.78
C LEU A 18 9.57 -14.38 -3.12
N SER A 19 9.65 -15.70 -3.34
CA SER A 19 9.06 -16.36 -4.50
C SER A 19 7.52 -16.37 -4.43
N ASP A 20 6.87 -16.57 -5.57
CA ASP A 20 5.40 -16.69 -5.62
C ASP A 20 4.86 -17.84 -4.75
N ALA A 21 5.62 -18.93 -4.64
CA ALA A 21 5.26 -20.05 -3.79
C ALA A 21 5.28 -19.69 -2.30
N GLU A 22 6.26 -18.88 -1.87
CA GLU A 22 6.35 -18.39 -0.49
C GLU A 22 5.26 -17.38 -0.18
N TRP A 23 4.97 -16.48 -1.13
CA TRP A 23 3.87 -15.53 -0.99
C TRP A 23 2.51 -16.23 -0.86
N LYS A 24 2.23 -17.24 -1.69
CA LYS A 24 1.00 -18.05 -1.60
C LYS A 24 0.87 -18.85 -0.31
N LYS A 25 1.99 -19.19 0.35
CA LYS A 25 2.00 -19.82 1.67
C LYS A 25 1.76 -18.81 2.80
N LYS A 26 2.27 -17.59 2.65
CA LYS A 26 2.18 -16.52 3.66
C LYS A 26 0.82 -15.80 3.64
N LEU A 27 0.24 -15.63 2.45
CA LEU A 27 -0.96 -14.84 2.21
C LEU A 27 -2.14 -15.74 1.89
N THR A 28 -3.34 -15.28 2.25
CA THR A 28 -4.56 -15.88 1.70
C THR A 28 -4.64 -15.66 0.19
N ASN A 29 -5.40 -16.50 -0.53
CA ASN A 29 -5.57 -16.34 -1.98
C ASN A 29 -6.07 -14.94 -2.36
N LYS A 30 -6.98 -14.34 -1.58
CA LYS A 30 -7.48 -12.97 -1.82
C LYS A 30 -6.37 -11.93 -1.64
N GLN A 31 -5.63 -12.00 -0.54
CA GLN A 31 -4.51 -11.09 -0.28
C GLN A 31 -3.40 -11.21 -1.33
N TYR A 32 -3.07 -12.43 -1.77
CA TYR A 32 -2.07 -12.65 -2.81
C TYR A 32 -2.50 -12.02 -4.14
N ARG A 33 -3.77 -12.20 -4.54
CA ARG A 33 -4.31 -11.59 -5.77
C ARG A 33 -4.25 -10.07 -5.71
N ILE A 34 -4.67 -9.46 -4.60
CA ILE A 34 -4.63 -8.01 -4.45
C ILE A 34 -3.17 -7.52 -4.45
N LEU A 35 -2.34 -7.99 -3.51
CA LEU A 35 -0.96 -7.50 -3.32
C LEU A 35 -0.02 -7.79 -4.49
N ARG A 36 -0.16 -8.94 -5.18
CA ARG A 36 0.82 -9.40 -6.18
C ARG A 36 0.29 -9.41 -7.60
N GLN A 37 -1.02 -9.62 -7.77
CA GLN A 37 -1.66 -9.62 -9.10
C GLN A 37 -2.40 -8.31 -9.41
N LYS A 38 -2.31 -7.30 -8.52
CA LYS A 38 -2.97 -6.00 -8.65
C LYS A 38 -4.49 -6.13 -8.84
N ASP A 39 -5.06 -7.16 -8.23
CA ASP A 39 -6.50 -7.38 -8.22
C ASP A 39 -7.17 -6.35 -7.31
N THR A 40 -8.39 -5.91 -7.66
CA THR A 40 -9.16 -4.97 -6.86
C THR A 40 -10.37 -5.68 -6.30
N GLU A 41 -10.53 -5.67 -4.98
CA GLU A 41 -11.71 -6.29 -4.37
C GLU A 41 -13.00 -5.54 -4.75
N TYR A 42 -14.14 -6.25 -4.72
CA TYR A 42 -15.44 -5.62 -4.97
C TYR A 42 -15.75 -4.54 -3.92
N PRO A 43 -16.40 -3.44 -4.32
CA PRO A 43 -16.74 -2.36 -3.42
C PRO A 43 -17.61 -2.86 -2.26
N GLY A 44 -17.30 -2.44 -1.04
CA GLY A 44 -18.06 -2.80 0.14
C GLY A 44 -17.73 -4.19 0.72
N THR A 45 -16.86 -4.98 0.09
CA THR A 45 -16.53 -6.35 0.53
C THR A 45 -15.25 -6.44 1.36
N GLY A 46 -14.48 -5.35 1.44
CA GLY A 46 -13.27 -5.27 2.26
C GLY A 46 -13.57 -5.24 3.75
N GLU A 47 -12.90 -6.11 4.51
CA GLU A 47 -13.00 -6.17 5.97
C GLU A 47 -12.67 -4.81 6.61
N TYR A 48 -11.66 -4.12 6.08
CA TYR A 48 -11.21 -2.83 6.59
C TYR A 48 -11.94 -1.61 6.02
N ASN A 49 -12.92 -1.80 5.13
CA ASN A 49 -13.66 -0.69 4.54
C ASN A 49 -14.42 0.10 5.62
N LYS A 50 -15.22 -0.60 6.44
CA LYS A 50 -15.99 -0.01 7.55
C LYS A 50 -15.34 -0.20 8.92
N HIS A 51 -14.05 -0.52 8.94
CA HIS A 51 -13.29 -0.66 10.18
C HIS A 51 -12.76 0.71 10.61
N PHE A 52 -13.08 1.15 11.83
CA PHE A 52 -12.65 2.46 12.36
C PHE A 52 -12.04 2.33 13.77
N GLU A 53 -11.59 1.12 14.14
CA GLU A 53 -10.90 0.93 15.41
C GLU A 53 -9.52 1.61 15.37
N THR A 54 -9.09 2.08 16.55
CA THR A 54 -7.81 2.74 16.73
C THR A 54 -6.67 1.74 16.60
N GLY A 55 -5.71 2.02 15.73
CA GLY A 55 -4.55 1.17 15.50
C GLY A 55 -3.73 1.58 14.28
N ILE A 56 -2.81 0.70 13.87
CA ILE A 56 -1.93 0.90 12.71
C ILE A 56 -2.25 -0.18 11.67
N TYR A 57 -2.52 0.25 10.44
CA TYR A 57 -2.70 -0.64 9.31
C TYR A 57 -1.34 -1.04 8.75
N LYS A 58 -1.10 -2.35 8.71
CA LYS A 58 0.17 -2.93 8.29
C LYS A 58 0.02 -3.62 6.94
N CYS A 59 1.07 -3.61 6.14
CA CYS A 59 1.14 -4.38 4.91
C CYS A 59 0.97 -5.87 5.23
N ALA A 60 -0.06 -6.53 4.68
CA ALA A 60 -0.27 -7.96 4.91
C ALA A 60 0.90 -8.82 4.37
N GLY A 61 1.67 -8.30 3.41
CA GLY A 61 2.84 -8.97 2.87
C GLY A 61 4.06 -8.94 3.81
N CYS A 62 4.56 -7.75 4.13
CA CYS A 62 5.82 -7.58 4.86
C CYS A 62 5.67 -7.12 6.31
N GLY A 63 4.48 -6.72 6.74
CA GLY A 63 4.23 -6.20 8.09
C GLY A 63 4.63 -4.72 8.29
N GLN A 64 5.10 -4.04 7.25
CA GLN A 64 5.42 -2.61 7.30
C GLN A 64 4.19 -1.80 7.73
N GLU A 65 4.36 -0.85 8.63
CA GLU A 65 3.31 0.08 9.05
C GLU A 65 3.05 1.09 7.93
N LEU A 66 1.81 1.15 7.43
CA LEU A 66 1.43 1.94 6.24
C LEU A 66 0.58 3.15 6.60
N TYR A 67 -0.48 2.94 7.39
CA TYR A 67 -1.45 3.99 7.70
C TYR A 67 -1.81 3.96 9.19
N ASP A 68 -2.03 5.15 9.74
CA ASP A 68 -2.58 5.32 11.08
C ASP A 68 -4.12 5.41 10.98
N SER A 69 -4.83 4.73 11.88
CA SER A 69 -6.29 4.83 11.98
C SER A 69 -6.83 6.26 12.11
N SER A 70 -6.06 7.18 12.69
CA SER A 70 -6.42 8.59 12.84
C SER A 70 -6.54 9.33 11.51
N THR A 71 -5.91 8.81 10.44
CA THR A 71 -5.98 9.40 9.09
C THR A 71 -7.07 8.74 8.25
N LYS A 72 -7.73 7.70 8.77
CA LYS A 72 -8.83 7.00 8.09
C LYS A 72 -10.09 7.84 8.12
N PHE A 73 -10.81 7.88 6.99
CA PHE A 73 -12.10 8.55 6.89
C PHE A 73 -13.08 7.74 6.04
N ASP A 74 -14.38 8.01 6.17
CA ASP A 74 -15.41 7.38 5.35
C ASP A 74 -15.62 8.15 4.05
N SER A 75 -14.97 7.70 2.99
CA SER A 75 -15.10 8.26 1.64
C SER A 75 -16.41 7.87 0.95
N HIS A 76 -17.17 6.91 1.50
CA HIS A 76 -18.33 6.28 0.87
C HIS A 76 -18.03 5.66 -0.52
N CYS A 77 -16.76 5.48 -0.89
CA CYS A 77 -16.40 4.94 -2.21
C CYS A 77 -16.48 3.42 -2.29
N GLY A 78 -16.51 2.73 -1.14
CA GLY A 78 -16.55 1.27 -1.04
C GLY A 78 -15.22 0.60 -0.69
N TRP A 79 -14.14 1.36 -0.51
CA TRP A 79 -12.82 0.88 -0.09
C TRP A 79 -12.25 1.73 1.06
N PRO A 80 -11.29 1.18 1.84
CA PRO A 80 -10.62 1.93 2.90
C PRO A 80 -9.94 3.19 2.36
N ALA A 81 -10.23 4.35 2.94
CA ALA A 81 -9.64 5.63 2.54
C ALA A 81 -8.87 6.26 3.71
N PHE A 82 -7.65 6.73 3.39
CA PHE A 82 -6.75 7.37 4.34
C PHE A 82 -6.25 8.68 3.75
N SER A 83 -6.19 9.73 4.57
CA SER A 83 -5.72 11.06 4.14
C SER A 83 -4.21 11.14 4.03
N SER A 84 -3.48 10.38 4.85
CA SER A 84 -2.02 10.30 4.81
C SER A 84 -1.51 8.93 5.21
N SER A 85 -0.39 8.54 4.60
CA SER A 85 0.41 7.37 4.95
C SER A 85 1.52 7.75 5.94
N ILE A 86 2.02 6.76 6.68
CA ILE A 86 3.23 6.90 7.49
C ILE A 86 4.41 7.19 6.56
N ASP A 87 5.27 8.14 6.93
CA ASP A 87 6.31 8.64 6.04
C ASP A 87 7.23 7.52 5.53
N THR A 88 7.56 7.55 4.24
CA THR A 88 8.34 6.53 3.50
C THR A 88 7.77 5.12 3.43
N SER A 89 6.57 4.85 3.95
CA SER A 89 5.98 3.50 3.96
C SER A 89 5.35 3.06 2.64
N VAL A 90 4.90 4.02 1.84
CA VAL A 90 4.25 3.80 0.54
C VAL A 90 5.02 4.49 -0.59
N ARG A 91 5.03 3.86 -1.76
CA ARG A 91 5.55 4.38 -3.01
C ARG A 91 4.39 4.61 -3.96
N ARG A 92 4.39 5.76 -4.65
CA ARG A 92 3.43 6.06 -5.71
C ARG A 92 4.07 5.79 -7.05
N GLN A 93 3.32 5.18 -7.96
CA GLN A 93 3.75 4.89 -9.32
C GLN A 93 2.62 5.25 -10.27
N MET A 94 2.89 6.03 -11.30
CA MET A 94 1.88 6.31 -12.32
C MET A 94 1.50 5.01 -13.05
N ASP A 95 0.19 4.82 -13.22
CA ASP A 95 -0.37 3.80 -14.09
C ASP A 95 -0.04 4.09 -15.55
N VAL A 96 -0.16 3.06 -16.39
CA VAL A 96 0.10 3.14 -17.84
C VAL A 96 -0.78 4.18 -18.54
N ASP A 97 -1.96 4.46 -17.99
CA ASP A 97 -2.88 5.48 -18.50
C ASP A 97 -2.44 6.92 -18.20
N GLY A 98 -1.50 7.12 -17.27
CA GLY A 98 -1.00 8.44 -16.85
C GLY A 98 -1.99 9.27 -16.04
N TYR A 99 -3.16 8.73 -15.69
CA TYR A 99 -4.20 9.43 -14.94
C TYR A 99 -4.32 8.96 -13.50
N ARG A 100 -3.94 7.71 -13.23
CA ARG A 100 -4.00 7.12 -11.88
C ARG A 100 -2.60 6.93 -11.32
N GLU A 101 -2.48 7.11 -10.01
CA GLU A 101 -1.29 6.72 -9.27
C GLU A 101 -1.61 5.45 -8.50
N GLU A 102 -0.92 4.36 -8.86
CA GLU A 102 -0.87 3.14 -8.08
C GLU A 102 -0.09 3.40 -6.79
N ILE A 103 -0.63 2.94 -5.67
CA ILE A 103 0.05 2.96 -4.39
C ILE A 103 0.61 1.57 -4.11
N LEU A 104 1.90 1.51 -3.83
CA LEU A 104 2.66 0.30 -3.56
C LEU A 104 3.30 0.38 -2.18
N CYS A 105 3.47 -0.75 -1.50
CA CYS A 105 4.29 -0.81 -0.30
C CYS A 105 5.76 -0.58 -0.66
N ALA A 106 6.40 0.42 -0.05
CA ALA A 106 7.80 0.77 -0.34
C ALA A 106 8.79 -0.36 0.02
N ASN A 107 8.40 -1.31 0.88
CA ASN A 107 9.28 -2.37 1.34
C ASN A 107 9.19 -3.69 0.54
N CYS A 108 8.03 -4.01 -0.03
CA CYS A 108 7.81 -5.29 -0.74
C CYS A 108 7.17 -5.15 -2.12
N ASP A 109 6.95 -3.91 -2.57
CA ASP A 109 6.25 -3.59 -3.82
C ASP A 109 4.88 -4.26 -3.96
N GLY A 110 4.23 -4.53 -2.82
CA GLY A 110 2.86 -5.04 -2.80
C GLY A 110 1.85 -3.94 -3.12
N HIS A 111 0.88 -4.23 -3.98
CA HIS A 111 -0.23 -3.35 -4.33
C HIS A 111 -1.19 -3.12 -3.15
N LEU A 112 -1.64 -1.87 -2.96
CA LEU A 112 -2.42 -1.41 -1.81
C LEU A 112 -3.81 -0.89 -2.22
#